data_AF-A0A969S707-F1
#
_entry.id   AF-A0A969S707-F1
#
_cell.length_a   1.000
_cell.length_b   1.000
_cell.length_c   1.000
_cell.angle_alpha   90.00
_cell.angle_beta   90.00
_cell.angle_gamma   90.00
#
_symmetry.space_group_name_H-M   'P 1'
#
loop_
_entity.id
_entity.type
_entity.pdbx_description
1 polymer ?
#
loop_
_entity_poly.entity_id
_entity_poly.type
_entity_poly.pdbx_seq_one_letter_code
_entity_poly.pdbx_strand_id
1 'polypeptide(L)'
;MDWILLLRSLQSDFIKRLTSGCLLHCETEGQYSELTIISGERLKALREFCWEMAEKYKRTSPVRDVFVSNLKGKLGEEVVKERLAAFVTEVDYEKRFGIGDGKVDFTLTFD
;
A
#
# COMPACT_ATOMS: atom_id res chain seq x y z
N MET A 1 21.53 -16.83 15.16
CA MET A 1 20.84 -15.64 14.61
C MET A 1 21.03 -14.51 15.61
N ASP A 2 21.68 -13.41 15.22
CA ASP A 2 22.06 -12.34 16.16
C ASP A 2 20.94 -11.30 16.29
N TRP A 3 19.95 -11.62 17.11
CA TRP A 3 18.81 -10.77 17.42
C TRP A 3 19.23 -9.42 18.04
N ILE A 4 20.40 -9.35 18.67
CA ILE A 4 20.93 -8.12 19.26
C ILE A 4 21.27 -7.11 18.15
N LEU A 5 21.83 -7.59 17.04
CA LEU A 5 22.21 -6.76 15.90
C LEU A 5 20.98 -6.18 15.20
N LEU A 6 19.94 -6.99 15.02
CA LEU A 6 18.65 -6.53 14.50
C LEU A 6 18.01 -5.49 15.43
N LEU A 7 17.94 -5.76 16.73
CA LEU A 7 17.34 -4.84 17.70
C LEU A 7 18.05 -3.49 17.74
N ARG A 8 19.39 -3.49 17.75
CA ARG A 8 20.19 -2.25 17.72
C ARG A 8 19.97 -1.46 16.44
N SER A 9 19.83 -2.14 15.31
CA SER A 9 19.51 -1.50 14.03
C SER A 9 18.15 -0.81 14.07
N LEU A 10 17.11 -1.51 14.52
CA LEU A 10 15.75 -0.97 14.65
C LEU A 10 15.68 0.20 15.64
N GLN A 11 16.37 0.10 16.78
CA GLN A 11 16.45 1.19 17.76
C GLN A 11 17.15 2.44 17.20
N SER A 12 18.25 2.25 16.47
CA SER A 12 19.00 3.35 15.86
C SER A 12 18.17 4.05 14.78
N ASP A 13 17.45 3.27 13.96
CA ASP A 13 16.51 3.79 12.96
C ASP A 13 15.38 4.59 13.62
N PHE A 14 14.75 4.05 14.66
CA PHE A 14 13.69 4.73 15.39
C PHE A 14 14.16 6.07 15.97
N ILE A 15 15.33 6.10 16.63
CA ILE A 15 15.91 7.32 17.20
C ILE A 15 16.21 8.34 16.09
N LYS A 16 16.75 7.88 14.95
CA LYS A 16 17.02 8.75 13.80
C LYS A 16 15.74 9.40 13.28
N ARG A 17 14.68 8.62 13.07
CA ARG A 17 13.39 9.14 12.60
C ARG A 17 12.71 10.05 13.63
N LEU A 18 12.84 9.73 14.92
CA LEU A 18 12.32 10.57 16.01
C LEU A 18 13.02 11.93 16.04
N THR A 19 14.35 11.94 16.00
CA THR A 19 15.15 13.17 16.04
C THR A 19 15.02 14.02 14.76
N SER A 20 14.78 13.39 13.60
CA SER A 20 14.55 14.09 12.34
C SER A 20 13.11 14.61 12.18
N GLY A 21 12.19 14.29 13.11
CA GLY A 21 10.78 14.63 12.99
C GLY A 21 9.98 13.78 12.00
N CYS A 22 10.60 12.74 11.42
CA CYS A 22 10.01 11.89 10.39
C CYS A 22 9.44 10.57 10.95
N LEU A 23 9.34 10.42 12.27
CA LEU A 23 8.86 9.19 12.90
C LEU A 23 7.41 8.89 12.53
N LEU A 24 6.51 9.84 12.84
CA LEU A 24 5.08 9.64 12.65
C LEU A 24 4.70 9.77 11.18
N HIS A 25 5.25 10.77 10.48
CA HIS A 25 4.95 11.02 9.08
C HIS A 25 6.21 11.45 8.34
N CYS A 26 6.49 10.79 7.22
CA CYS A 26 7.56 11.13 6.31
C CYS A 26 6.99 11.14 4.89
N GLU A 27 7.16 12.25 4.17
CA GLU A 27 6.70 12.40 2.78
C GLU A 27 7.75 11.90 1.76
N THR A 28 8.95 11.52 2.23
CA THR A 28 10.01 11.02 1.34
C THR A 28 9.70 9.59 0.93
N GLU A 29 9.52 9.39 -0.38
CA GLU A 29 9.26 8.08 -0.98
C GLU A 29 10.37 7.07 -0.62
N GLY A 30 9.99 5.82 -0.34
CA GLY A 30 10.94 4.79 0.07
C GLY A 30 11.42 4.89 1.53
N GLN A 31 11.03 5.93 2.27
CA GLN A 31 11.27 6.00 3.72
C GLN A 31 10.06 5.50 4.50
N TYR A 32 10.34 4.81 5.60
CA TYR A 32 9.33 4.32 6.52
C TYR A 32 8.92 5.39 7.54
N SER A 33 7.61 5.51 7.75
CA SER A 33 6.99 6.25 8.86
C SER A 33 5.91 5.39 9.50
N GLU A 34 5.63 5.63 10.78
CA GLU A 34 4.63 4.83 11.53
C GLU A 34 3.20 5.06 11.02
N LEU A 35 2.92 6.24 10.45
CA LEU A 35 1.65 6.57 9.83
C LEU A 35 1.85 6.88 8.34
N THR A 36 0.89 6.43 7.54
CA THR A 36 0.75 6.84 6.14
C THR A 36 -0.46 7.75 6.04
N ILE A 37 -0.27 8.94 5.48
CA ILE A 37 -1.35 9.92 5.31
C ILE A 37 -1.78 9.91 3.85
N ILE A 38 -3.04 9.53 3.61
CA ILE A 38 -3.65 9.53 2.28
C ILE A 38 -4.74 10.59 2.28
N SER A 39 -4.54 11.65 1.49
CA SER A 39 -5.44 12.82 1.48
C SER A 39 -5.54 13.44 0.08
N GLY A 40 -6.41 14.45 -0.07
CA GLY A 40 -6.60 15.19 -1.31
C GLY A 40 -7.07 14.31 -2.48
N GLU A 41 -6.51 14.55 -3.66
CA GLU A 41 -6.85 13.82 -4.89
C GLU A 41 -6.53 12.31 -4.79
N ARG A 42 -5.48 11.91 -4.04
CA ARG A 42 -5.19 10.47 -3.80
C ARG A 42 -6.37 9.78 -3.13
N LEU A 43 -6.86 10.33 -2.02
CA LEU A 43 -8.00 9.76 -1.29
C LEU A 43 -9.27 9.74 -2.15
N LYS A 44 -9.47 10.79 -2.96
CA LYS A 44 -10.62 10.90 -3.85
C LYS A 44 -10.60 9.80 -4.93
N ALA A 45 -9.46 9.58 -5.59
CA ALA A 45 -9.30 8.54 -6.60
C ALA A 45 -9.58 7.13 -6.03
N LEU A 46 -9.06 6.81 -4.84
CA LEU A 46 -9.33 5.53 -4.18
C LEU A 46 -10.82 5.35 -3.89
N ARG A 47 -11.48 6.42 -3.42
CA ARG A 47 -12.91 6.41 -3.13
C ARG A 47 -13.75 6.20 -4.39
N GLU A 48 -13.40 6.87 -5.49
CA GLU A 48 -14.06 6.73 -6.79
C GLU A 48 -13.95 5.30 -7.29
N PHE A 49 -12.74 4.72 -7.29
CA PHE A 49 -12.52 3.32 -7.65
C PHE A 49 -13.40 2.35 -6.81
N CYS A 50 -13.47 2.55 -5.49
CA CYS A 50 -14.26 1.69 -4.62
C CYS A 50 -15.77 1.77 -4.94
N TRP A 51 -16.26 2.96 -5.34
CA TRP A 51 -17.64 3.13 -5.78
C TRP A 51 -17.92 2.45 -7.11
N GLU A 52 -17.00 2.53 -8.07
CA GLU A 52 -17.12 1.83 -9.35
C GLU A 52 -17.24 0.32 -9.15
N MET A 53 -16.43 -0.26 -8.25
CA MET A 53 -16.53 -1.68 -7.92
C MET A 53 -17.86 -2.00 -7.22
N ALA A 54 -18.28 -1.17 -6.27
CA ALA A 54 -19.55 -1.39 -5.58
C ALA A 54 -20.75 -1.33 -6.55
N GLU A 55 -20.75 -0.39 -7.50
CA GLU A 55 -21.76 -0.29 -8.56
C GLU A 55 -21.74 -1.49 -9.51
N LYS A 56 -20.55 -1.98 -9.87
CA LYS A 56 -20.37 -3.17 -10.71
C LYS A 56 -20.98 -4.43 -10.08
N TYR A 57 -20.82 -4.61 -8.77
CA TYR A 57 -21.24 -5.83 -8.05
C TYR A 57 -22.53 -5.69 -7.25
N LYS A 58 -23.22 -4.54 -7.30
CA LYS A 58 -24.43 -4.27 -6.49
C LYS A 58 -25.58 -5.28 -6.66
N ARG A 59 -25.63 -5.99 -7.79
CA ARG A 59 -26.65 -7.01 -8.07
C ARG A 59 -26.37 -8.35 -7.41
N THR A 60 -25.10 -8.63 -7.11
CA THR A 60 -24.65 -9.94 -6.59
C THR A 60 -24.17 -9.87 -5.15
N SER A 61 -23.85 -8.67 -4.64
CA SER A 61 -23.26 -8.49 -3.32
C SER A 61 -23.70 -7.17 -2.68
N PRO A 62 -23.74 -7.07 -1.34
CA PRO A 62 -24.06 -5.82 -0.66
C PRO A 62 -23.04 -4.72 -0.98
N VAL A 63 -23.54 -3.56 -1.43
CA VAL A 63 -22.73 -2.39 -1.84
C VAL A 63 -21.71 -2.00 -0.79
N ARG A 64 -22.12 -1.95 0.49
CA ARG A 64 -21.24 -1.60 1.61
C ARG A 64 -20.06 -2.55 1.73
N ASP A 65 -20.30 -3.85 1.61
CA ASP A 65 -19.27 -4.86 1.83
C ASP A 65 -18.25 -4.86 0.70
N VAL A 66 -18.74 -4.71 -0.55
CA VAL A 66 -17.86 -4.53 -1.72
C VAL A 66 -17.02 -3.28 -1.58
N PHE A 67 -17.62 -2.15 -1.20
CA PHE A 67 -16.89 -0.89 -1.01
C PHE A 67 -15.82 -1.02 0.07
N VAL A 68 -16.16 -1.53 1.26
CA VAL A 68 -15.22 -1.67 2.39
C VAL A 68 -14.10 -2.66 2.06
N SER A 69 -14.41 -3.75 1.37
CA SER A 69 -13.41 -4.74 0.96
C SER A 69 -12.39 -4.14 -0.01
N ASN A 70 -12.86 -3.46 -1.06
CA ASN A 70 -11.99 -2.81 -2.03
C ASN A 70 -11.18 -1.67 -1.40
N LEU A 71 -11.78 -0.88 -0.50
CA LEU A 71 -11.08 0.20 0.18
C LEU A 71 -9.92 -0.33 1.02
N LYS A 72 -10.10 -1.45 1.74
CA LYS A 72 -9.01 -2.07 2.50
C LYS A 72 -7.86 -2.51 1.61
N GLY A 73 -8.17 -3.15 0.47
CA GLY A 73 -7.16 -3.57 -0.51
C GLY A 73 -6.39 -2.37 -1.05
N LYS A 74 -7.11 -1.35 -1.55
CA LYS A 74 -6.52 -0.16 -2.15
C LYS A 74 -5.70 0.69 -1.18
N LEU A 75 -6.12 0.80 0.09
CA LEU A 75 -5.30 1.43 1.12
C LEU A 75 -4.01 0.66 1.39
N GLY A 76 -4.08 -0.68 1.41
CA GLY A 76 -2.90 -1.54 1.53
C GLY A 76 -1.95 -1.33 0.35
N GLU A 77 -2.48 -1.28 -0.86
CA GLU A 77 -1.69 -1.03 -2.08
C GLU A 77 -0.92 0.29 -2.01
N GLU A 78 -1.59 1.39 -1.67
CA GLU A 78 -0.97 2.71 -1.55
C GLU A 78 0.16 2.74 -0.52
N VAL A 79 -0.05 2.10 0.64
CA VAL A 79 0.99 2.01 1.69
C VAL A 79 2.20 1.24 1.19
N VAL A 80 2.00 0.10 0.52
CA VAL A 80 3.10 -0.72 0.01
C VAL A 80 3.86 0.01 -1.09
N LYS A 81 3.15 0.64 -2.03
CA LYS A 81 3.75 1.39 -3.15
C LYS A 81 4.60 2.56 -2.65
N GLU A 82 4.11 3.34 -1.69
CA GLU A 82 4.85 4.50 -1.16
C GLU A 82 6.14 4.08 -0.43
N ARG A 83 6.12 2.92 0.24
CA ARG A 83 7.24 2.44 1.07
C ARG A 83 8.26 1.63 0.27
N LEU A 84 7.81 0.86 -0.71
CA LEU A 84 8.69 0.07 -1.56
C LEU A 84 9.10 0.81 -2.84
N ALA A 85 8.40 1.87 -3.24
CA ALA A 85 8.80 2.79 -4.29
C ALA A 85 9.30 2.05 -5.55
N ALA A 86 10.53 2.34 -5.98
CA ALA A 86 11.18 1.72 -7.13
C ALA A 86 11.45 0.21 -7.00
N PHE A 87 11.25 -0.43 -5.84
CA PHE A 87 11.38 -1.87 -5.69
C PHE A 87 10.16 -2.65 -6.20
N VAL A 88 9.01 -1.99 -6.37
CA VAL A 88 7.78 -2.62 -6.86
C VAL A 88 7.19 -1.90 -8.07
N THR A 89 6.55 -2.67 -8.93
CA THR A 89 5.79 -2.20 -10.09
C THR A 89 4.37 -2.77 -10.04
N GLU A 90 3.41 -2.05 -10.59
CA GLU A 90 2.06 -2.57 -10.77
C GLU A 90 2.08 -3.77 -11.70
N VAL A 91 1.23 -4.75 -11.42
CA VAL A 91 1.16 -5.95 -12.24
C VAL A 91 0.63 -5.62 -13.63
N ASP A 92 1.43 -5.92 -14.65
CA ASP A 92 0.98 -5.94 -16.03
C ASP A 92 0.13 -7.20 -16.28
N TYR A 93 -1.18 -7.06 -16.09
CA TYR A 93 -2.15 -8.15 -16.29
C TYR A 93 -2.26 -8.59 -17.76
N GLU A 94 -1.78 -7.81 -18.73
CA GLU A 94 -1.73 -8.24 -20.13
C GLU A 94 -0.58 -9.23 -20.38
N LYS A 95 0.53 -9.08 -19.64
CA LYS A 95 1.68 -10.00 -19.72
C LYS A 95 1.52 -11.24 -18.83
N ARG A 96 0.81 -11.14 -17.70
CA ARG A 96 0.50 -12.29 -16.82
C ARG A 96 -0.76 -13.03 -17.29
N PHE A 97 -0.61 -13.83 -18.33
CA PHE A 97 -1.65 -14.78 -18.75
C PHE A 97 -2.08 -15.71 -17.59
N GLY A 98 -3.38 -15.72 -17.25
CA GLY A 98 -4.03 -16.83 -16.55
C GLY A 98 -4.29 -16.70 -15.04
N ILE A 99 -3.86 -15.62 -14.37
CA ILE A 99 -4.14 -15.40 -12.94
C ILE A 99 -5.05 -14.16 -12.80
N GLY A 100 -6.21 -14.23 -13.44
CA GLY A 100 -7.24 -13.19 -13.39
C GLY A 100 -8.07 -13.20 -12.11
N ASP A 101 -7.47 -13.56 -10.97
CA ASP A 101 -8.18 -13.61 -9.68
C ASP A 101 -7.89 -12.42 -8.75
N GLY A 102 -6.99 -11.51 -9.15
CA GLY A 102 -6.67 -10.32 -8.36
C GLY A 102 -5.90 -10.60 -7.05
N LYS A 103 -5.19 -11.73 -6.93
CA LYS A 103 -4.40 -12.04 -5.72
C LYS A 103 -3.04 -11.34 -5.63
N VAL A 104 -2.55 -10.77 -6.73
CA VAL A 104 -1.23 -10.13 -6.77
C VAL A 104 -1.39 -8.72 -7.34
N ASP A 105 -1.05 -7.72 -6.53
CA ASP A 105 -1.18 -6.30 -6.86
C ASP A 105 0.15 -5.68 -7.32
N PHE A 106 1.29 -6.26 -6.91
CA PHE A 106 2.63 -5.79 -7.28
C PHE A 106 3.57 -6.91 -7.73
N THR A 107 4.55 -6.54 -8.56
CA THR A 107 5.76 -7.33 -8.89
C THR A 107 7.01 -6.60 -8.43
N LEU A 108 8.08 -7.33 -8.11
CA LEU A 108 9.38 -6.69 -7.91
C LEU A 108 9.88 -6.14 -9.24
N THR A 109 10.49 -4.96 -9.22
CA THR A 109 11.01 -4.31 -10.44
C THR A 109 12.14 -5.10 -11.11
N PHE A 110 12.76 -6.05 -10.40
CA PHE A 110 13.87 -6.88 -10.88
C PHE A 110 13.45 -8.33 -11.20
N ASP A 111 12.15 -8.64 -11.16
CA ASP A 111 11.60 -9.94 -11.57
C ASP A 111 11.22 -9.98 -13.06
#